data_AF-A0A2K8YVX0-F1
#
_entry.id   AF-A0A2K8YVX0-F1
#
_cell.length_a   1.000
_cell.length_b   1.000
_cell.length_c   1.000
_cell.angle_alpha   90.00
_cell.angle_beta   90.00
_cell.angle_gamma   90.00
#
_symmetry.space_group_name_H-M   'P 1'
#
loop_
_entity.id
_entity.type
_entity.pdbx_description
1 polymer ?
#
loop_
_entity_poly.entity_id
_entity_poly.type
_entity_poly.pdbx_seq_one_letter_code
_entity_poly.pdbx_strand_id
1 'polypeptide(L)'
;MIPIDEKIKTIFAALDTTPHKFLTQHRFNRMTIYNIVGGRTKPGLEILERICVAEPRISAEYLLRGEGAPLKELVKVGSGTAVRPLRRQQAQPHSSLD
;
A
#
# COMPACT_ATOMS: atom_id res chain seq x y z
N MET A 1 11.87 10.81 -18.01
CA MET A 1 11.52 9.59 -17.27
C MET A 1 12.38 9.53 -16.03
N ILE A 2 11.80 9.54 -14.83
CA ILE A 2 12.57 9.58 -13.58
C ILE A 2 13.19 8.18 -13.32
N PRO A 3 14.52 8.08 -13.09
CA PRO A 3 15.19 6.82 -12.73
C PRO A 3 14.61 6.16 -11.47
N ILE A 4 14.69 4.83 -11.38
CA ILE A 4 14.11 4.07 -10.26
C ILE A 4 14.78 4.38 -8.91
N ASP A 5 16.08 4.63 -8.91
CA ASP A 5 16.82 5.01 -7.71
C ASP A 5 16.41 6.40 -7.22
N GLU A 6 16.19 7.36 -8.14
CA GLU A 6 15.67 8.69 -7.81
C GLU A 6 14.24 8.61 -7.26
N LYS A 7 13.37 7.80 -7.87
CA LYS A 7 12.01 7.56 -7.33
C LYS A 7 12.05 7.02 -5.90
N ILE A 8 12.92 6.05 -5.62
CA ILE A 8 13.07 5.47 -4.28
C ILE A 8 13.63 6.49 -3.28
N LYS A 9 14.60 7.34 -3.69
CA LYS A 9 15.10 8.44 -2.85
C LYS A 9 13.99 9.42 -2.49
N THR A 10 13.17 9.82 -3.47
CA THR A 10 12.03 10.72 -3.25
C THR A 10 11.01 10.12 -2.30
N ILE A 11 10.71 8.82 -2.43
CA ILE A 11 9.83 8.10 -1.51
C ILE A 11 10.38 8.12 -0.09
N PHE A 12 11.68 7.85 0.11
CA PHE A 12 12.29 7.87 1.45
C PHE A 12 12.30 9.27 2.06
N ALA A 13 12.56 10.30 1.25
CA ALA A 13 12.43 11.69 1.69
C ALA A 13 10.99 12.01 2.12
N ALA A 14 9.98 11.59 1.34
CA ALA A 14 8.58 11.82 1.67
C ALA A 14 8.12 11.06 2.92
N LEU A 15 8.70 9.90 3.21
CA LEU A 15 8.45 9.11 4.42
C LEU A 15 9.18 9.62 5.67
N ASP A 16 10.02 10.65 5.54
CA ASP A 16 10.94 11.12 6.58
C ASP A 16 11.78 9.96 7.18
N THR A 17 12.35 9.14 6.28
CA THR A 17 13.15 7.98 6.66
C THR A 17 14.44 7.90 5.84
N THR A 18 15.43 7.19 6.39
CA THR A 18 16.67 6.90 5.68
C THR A 18 16.63 5.48 5.11
N PRO A 19 17.39 5.17 4.04
CA PRO A 19 17.50 3.80 3.53
C PRO A 19 17.88 2.80 4.63
N HIS A 20 18.79 3.19 5.52
CA HIS A 20 19.21 2.37 6.66
C HIS A 20 18.07 2.09 7.64
N LYS A 21 17.31 3.12 8.01
CA LYS A 21 16.17 2.95 8.93
C LYS A 21 15.11 2.05 8.30
N PHE A 22 14.79 2.27 7.01
CA PHE A 22 13.82 1.48 6.27
C PHE A 22 14.21 -0.01 6.18
N LEU A 23 15.45 -0.31 5.78
CA LEU A 23 15.89 -1.71 5.65
C LEU A 23 15.96 -2.43 6.98
N THR A 24 16.33 -1.75 8.08
CA THR A 24 16.36 -2.35 9.42
C THR A 24 14.94 -2.67 9.89
N GLN A 25 13.99 -1.75 9.68
CA GLN A 25 12.60 -1.92 10.08
C GLN A 25 11.91 -3.05 9.31
N HIS A 26 12.16 -3.17 8.01
CA HIS A 26 11.48 -4.13 7.13
C HIS A 26 12.33 -5.35 6.75
N ARG A 27 13.49 -5.52 7.40
CA ARG A 27 14.43 -6.66 7.23
C ARG A 27 14.85 -6.92 5.79
N PHE A 28 15.15 -5.87 5.03
CA PHE A 28 15.75 -6.01 3.70
C PHE A 28 17.26 -6.26 3.79
N ASN A 29 17.81 -6.93 2.78
CA ASN A 29 19.26 -7.06 2.65
C ASN A 29 19.87 -5.67 2.41
N ARG A 30 20.85 -5.30 3.25
CA ARG A 30 21.51 -4.00 3.20
C ARG A 30 22.15 -3.73 1.84
N MET A 31 22.94 -4.67 1.33
CA MET A 31 23.65 -4.52 0.05
C MET A 31 22.67 -4.25 -1.10
N THR A 32 21.56 -4.99 -1.14
CA THR A 32 20.52 -4.84 -2.16
C THR A 32 19.93 -3.42 -2.16
N ILE A 33 19.46 -2.93 -1.01
CA ILE A 33 18.84 -1.60 -0.93
C ILE A 33 19.85 -0.50 -1.25
N TYR A 34 21.08 -0.58 -0.72
CA TYR A 34 22.10 0.43 -1.00
C TYR A 34 22.53 0.44 -2.47
N ASN A 35 22.61 -0.72 -3.14
CA ASN A 35 22.91 -0.78 -4.57
C ASN A 35 21.78 -0.20 -5.43
N ILE A 36 20.52 -0.45 -5.05
CA ILE A 36 19.35 0.12 -5.74
C ILE A 36 19.33 1.64 -5.57
N VAL A 37 19.39 2.13 -4.32
CA VAL A 37 19.38 3.58 -4.03
C VAL A 37 20.61 4.27 -4.62
N GLY A 38 21.75 3.59 -4.68
CA GLY A 38 22.96 4.09 -5.34
C GLY A 38 22.94 4.05 -6.86
N GLY A 39 21.86 3.58 -7.49
CA GLY A 39 21.74 3.45 -8.95
C GLY A 39 22.64 2.37 -9.57
N ARG A 40 23.27 1.52 -8.76
CA ARG A 40 24.21 0.47 -9.20
C ARG A 40 23.49 -0.76 -9.74
N THR A 41 22.26 -0.99 -9.32
CA THR A 41 21.48 -2.17 -9.71
C THR A 41 20.02 -1.81 -9.89
N LYS A 42 19.41 -2.29 -10.98
CA LYS A 42 17.96 -2.15 -11.18
C LYS A 42 17.24 -3.21 -10.33
N PRO A 43 16.27 -2.82 -9.48
CA PRO A 43 15.48 -3.79 -8.72
C PRO A 43 14.60 -4.61 -9.65
N GLY A 44 14.44 -5.90 -9.34
CA GLY A 44 13.40 -6.74 -9.94
C GLY A 44 12.02 -6.42 -9.35
N LEU A 45 10.96 -6.91 -10.03
CA LEU A 45 9.57 -6.68 -9.61
C LEU A 45 9.30 -7.14 -8.17
N GLU A 46 9.80 -8.32 -7.79
CA GLU A 46 9.64 -8.87 -6.44
C GLU A 46 10.13 -7.90 -5.34
N ILE A 47 11.26 -7.23 -5.57
CA ILE A 47 11.79 -6.25 -4.61
C ILE A 47 10.88 -5.03 -4.52
N LEU A 48 10.37 -4.54 -5.66
CA LEU A 48 9.46 -3.39 -5.70
C LEU A 48 8.13 -3.71 -4.99
N GLU A 49 7.58 -4.90 -5.23
CA GLU A 49 6.38 -5.39 -4.53
C GLU A 49 6.61 -5.48 -3.03
N ARG A 50 7.74 -6.07 -2.61
CA ARG A 50 8.10 -6.15 -1.19
C ARG A 50 8.22 -4.77 -0.54
N ILE A 51 8.77 -3.78 -1.23
CA ILE A 51 8.85 -2.39 -0.73
C ILE A 51 7.44 -1.82 -0.51
N CYS A 52 6.53 -2.00 -1.47
CA CYS A 52 5.14 -1.56 -1.36
C CYS A 52 4.35 -2.29 -0.26
N VAL A 53 4.58 -3.59 -0.07
CA VAL A 53 3.96 -4.37 1.01
C VAL A 53 4.50 -3.96 2.37
N ALA A 54 5.81 -3.69 2.46
CA ALA A 54 6.48 -3.29 3.69
C ALA A 54 5.98 -1.93 4.21
N GLU A 55 5.77 -0.96 3.32
CA GLU A 55 5.24 0.36 3.65
C GLU A 55 4.04 0.70 2.76
N PRO A 56 2.81 0.39 3.22
CA PRO A 56 1.59 0.60 2.44
C PRO A 56 1.30 2.06 2.10
N ARG A 57 1.98 3.04 2.70
CA ARG A 57 1.87 4.45 2.28
C ARG A 57 2.55 4.72 0.94
N ILE A 58 3.44 3.85 0.46
CA ILE A 58 4.12 4.03 -0.83
C ILE A 58 3.12 3.91 -1.99
N SER A 59 3.21 4.85 -2.93
CA SER A 59 2.47 4.79 -4.19
C SER A 59 3.17 3.87 -5.18
N ALA A 60 2.53 2.75 -5.53
CA ALA A 60 3.01 1.84 -6.56
C ALA A 60 3.07 2.53 -7.93
N GLU A 61 2.12 3.43 -8.23
CA GLU A 61 2.08 4.17 -9.48
C GLU A 61 3.29 5.10 -9.61
N TYR A 62 3.62 5.82 -8.53
CA TYR A 62 4.82 6.64 -8.51
C TYR A 62 6.08 5.79 -8.59
N LEU A 63 6.16 4.68 -7.84
CA LEU A 63 7.34 3.81 -7.85
C LEU A 63 7.61 3.22 -9.25
N LEU A 64 6.55 2.77 -9.94
CA LEU A 64 6.67 2.12 -11.24
C LEU A 64 6.80 3.12 -12.39
N ARG A 65 5.95 4.14 -12.45
CA ARG A 65 5.87 5.08 -13.58
C ARG A 65 6.52 6.44 -13.32
N GLY A 66 6.66 6.83 -12.06
CA GLY A 66 7.11 8.18 -11.67
C GLY A 66 6.01 9.23 -11.77
N GLU A 67 4.75 8.80 -11.76
CA GLU A 67 3.58 9.65 -11.91
C GLU A 67 2.83 9.81 -10.58
N GLY A 68 2.27 11.00 -10.35
CA GLY A 68 1.53 11.31 -9.12
C GLY A 68 2.41 11.57 -7.90
N ALA A 69 1.82 11.44 -6.71
CA ALA A 69 2.50 11.63 -5.43
C ALA A 69 3.27 10.35 -5.00
N PRO A 70 4.46 10.49 -4.38
CA PRO A 70 5.26 9.35 -3.92
C PRO A 70 4.58 8.54 -2.82
N LEU A 71 3.75 9.20 -2.02
CA LEU A 71 2.94 8.57 -0.99
C LEU A 71 1.47 8.72 -1.34
N LYS A 72 0.70 7.68 -1.07
CA LYS A 72 -0.76 7.72 -1.12
C LYS A 72 -1.31 8.04 0.26
N GLU A 73 -2.41 8.79 0.28
CA GLU A 73 -3.19 8.93 1.50
C GLU A 73 -3.75 7.56 1.88
N LEU A 74 -3.48 7.12 3.11
CA LEU A 74 -4.20 5.99 3.67
C LEU A 74 -5.61 6.47 3.96
N VAL A 75 -6.51 6.28 3.01
CA VAL A 75 -7.94 6.41 3.27
C VAL A 75 -8.25 5.41 4.39
N LYS A 76 -8.40 5.92 5.61
CA LYS A 76 -8.85 5.14 6.74
C LYS A 76 -10.22 4.60 6.34
N VAL A 77 -10.29 3.32 6.00
CA VAL A 77 -11.57 2.63 5.82
C VAL A 77 -12.21 2.51 7.20
N GLY A 78 -12.74 3.63 7.67
CA GLY A 78 -13.54 3.74 8.87
C GLY A 78 -14.99 3.55 8.49
N SER A 79 -15.51 2.36 8.79
CA SER A 79 -16.83 2.15 9.40
C SER A 79 -18.02 2.88 8.75
N GLY A 80 -18.75 2.23 7.83
CA GLY A 80 -20.08 2.77 7.47
C GLY A 80 -20.76 2.29 6.20
N THR A 81 -20.74 1.00 5.87
CA THR A 81 -21.89 0.45 5.11
C THR A 81 -22.69 -0.40 6.08
N ALA A 82 -23.57 0.27 6.83
CA ALA A 82 -24.63 -0.41 7.55
C ALA A 82 -25.48 -1.13 6.50
N VAL A 83 -25.22 -2.43 6.30
CA VAL A 83 -26.13 -3.30 5.58
C VAL A 83 -27.40 -3.32 6.42
N ARG A 84 -28.41 -2.53 6.04
CA ARG A 84 -29.74 -2.60 6.65
C ARG A 84 -30.24 -4.03 6.42
N PRO A 85 -30.51 -4.83 7.47
CA PRO A 85 -31.26 -6.06 7.27
C PRO A 85 -32.64 -5.65 6.76
N LEU A 86 -33.02 -6.15 5.57
CA LEU A 86 -34.40 -6.11 5.11
C LEU A 86 -35.24 -6.79 6.20
N ARG A 87 -36.02 -5.96 6.90
CA ARG A 87 -36.99 -6.38 7.89
C ARG A 87 -37.98 -7.29 7.16
N ARG A 88 -37.74 -8.60 7.27
CA ARG A 88 -38.64 -9.66 6.82
C ARG A 88 -39.95 -9.42 7.57
N GLN A 89 -40.93 -8.81 6.92
CA GLN A 89 -42.25 -8.63 7.49
C GLN A 89 -42.76 -10.01 7.88
N GLN A 90 -43.15 -10.13 9.14
CA GLN A 90 -43.80 -11.30 9.70
C GLN A 90 -45.09 -11.53 8.91
N ALA A 91 -45.14 -12.64 8.16
CA ALA A 91 -46.42 -13.20 7.74
C ALA A 91 -47.01 -13.90 8.97
N GLN A 92 -48.06 -13.32 9.54
CA GLN A 92 -48.89 -14.01 10.54
C GLN A 92 -49.65 -15.14 9.85
N PRO A 93 -49.74 -16.34 10.45
CA PRO A 93 -50.57 -17.42 9.92
C PRO A 93 -52.02 -17.13 10.33
N HIS A 94 -52.88 -16.78 9.38
CA HIS A 94 -54.32 -16.92 9.60
C HIS A 94 -54.67 -18.39 9.44
N SER A 95 -54.61 -19.12 10.56
CA SER A 95 -55.36 -20.35 10.76
C SER A 95 -56.84 -19.98 10.93
N SER A 96 -57.70 -20.56 10.10
CA SER A 96 -59.10 -20.79 10.46
C SER A 96 -59.49 -22.14 9.86
N LEU A 97 -59.77 -23.07 10.76
CA LEU A 97 -60.44 -24.36 10.51
C LEU A 97 -61.93 -24.12 10.22
N ASP A 98 -62.51 -25.11 9.53
CA ASP A 98 -63.93 -25.55 9.48
C ASP A 98 -65.05 -24.51 9.34
#